data_AF-A0A523EK02-F1
#
_entry.id   AF-A0A523EK02-F1
#
_cell.length_a   1.000
_cell.length_b   1.000
_cell.length_c   1.000
_cell.angle_alpha   90.00
_cell.angle_beta   90.00
_cell.angle_gamma   90.00
#
_symmetry.space_group_name_H-M   'P 1'
#
loop_
_entity.id
_entity.type
_entity.pdbx_description
1 polymer ?
#
loop_
_entity_poly.entity_id
_entity_poly.type
_entity_poly.pdbx_seq_one_letter_code
_entity_poly.pdbx_strand_id
1 'polypeptide(L)'
;MRLQSELLGQLGSIPGVSRAGAIDRLPMSTSFRNGLFVIVKPGELVETFDDFQRLAEDPERVGEAEYRAASEGFFQAIGIPLLRGRLFEDRDDRAAPHVAVISESLARAKWLGQDPIGALIEFGNMDGDLRFLRVVGVGGDIRHGGLDTEARPTIYINARQRPPVSFTIVMDAGSPQSVMAAARRITQELAPDIPPRFSTMGEVFRGSIADRRFNLLLLSVFGASAFALAIMGIYGVISYGVTQRTQELAWCTRRARSLSVSSALAHRRTGTAFDPDGDWSRCYRCRYAHPFSREPSVRGECFRSRNLFRARARSRRRGARSQPVISPRVRRRASTRWSR
;
A
#
# COMPACT_ATOMS: atom_id res chain seq x y z
N MET A 1 -34.81 12.42 14.49
CA MET A 1 -35.29 12.34 13.09
C MET A 1 -35.63 13.71 12.53
N ARG A 2 -36.59 14.45 13.12
CA ARG A 2 -36.91 15.84 12.73
C ARG A 2 -35.67 16.74 12.66
N LEU A 3 -34.82 16.65 13.69
CA LEU A 3 -33.59 17.45 13.76
C LEU A 3 -32.67 17.27 12.54
N GLN A 4 -32.45 16.04 12.07
CA GLN A 4 -31.55 15.79 10.93
C GLN A 4 -32.13 16.36 9.62
N SER A 5 -33.43 16.12 9.35
CA SER A 5 -34.09 16.66 8.16
C SER A 5 -34.18 18.17 8.17
N GLU A 6 -34.43 18.76 9.34
CA GLU A 6 -34.53 20.21 9.53
C GLU A 6 -33.18 20.89 9.39
N LEU A 7 -32.13 20.33 10.00
CA LEU A 7 -30.76 20.79 9.80
C LEU A 7 -30.32 20.65 8.34
N LEU A 8 -30.62 19.54 7.68
CA LEU A 8 -30.30 19.37 6.26
C LEU A 8 -31.00 20.42 5.38
N GLY A 9 -32.27 20.70 5.65
CA GLY A 9 -33.03 21.72 4.92
C GLY A 9 -32.47 23.12 5.12
N GLN A 10 -32.16 23.52 6.36
CA GLN A 10 -31.62 24.85 6.65
C GLN A 10 -30.16 25.02 6.22
N LEU A 11 -29.32 23.99 6.38
CA LEU A 11 -27.93 24.05 5.95
C LEU A 11 -27.81 24.00 4.41
N GLY A 12 -28.73 23.30 3.75
CA GLY A 12 -28.81 23.27 2.29
C GLY A 12 -29.29 24.59 1.66
N SER A 13 -29.96 25.46 2.43
CA SER A 13 -30.41 26.77 1.95
C SER A 13 -29.39 27.90 2.15
N ILE A 14 -28.22 27.60 2.73
CA ILE A 14 -27.14 28.58 2.90
C ILE A 14 -26.63 29.03 1.51
N PRO A 15 -26.55 30.34 1.24
CA PRO A 15 -25.95 30.85 0.01
C PRO A 15 -24.52 30.34 -0.19
N GLY A 16 -24.27 29.71 -1.34
CA GLY A 16 -22.96 29.12 -1.68
C GLY A 16 -22.83 27.63 -1.40
N VAL A 17 -23.86 26.99 -0.84
CA VAL A 17 -24.00 25.52 -0.81
C VAL A 17 -24.73 25.06 -2.06
N SER A 18 -24.08 24.22 -2.86
CA SER A 18 -24.69 23.64 -4.08
C SER A 18 -25.52 22.42 -3.72
N ARG A 19 -25.02 21.60 -2.80
CA ARG A 19 -25.62 20.31 -2.40
C ARG A 19 -25.30 20.00 -0.96
N ALA A 20 -26.23 19.35 -0.26
CA ALA A 20 -26.04 18.91 1.12
C ALA A 20 -26.58 17.49 1.30
N GLY A 21 -25.94 16.72 2.17
CA GLY A 21 -26.36 15.38 2.55
C GLY A 21 -25.81 14.98 3.90
N ALA A 22 -26.36 13.94 4.50
CA ALA A 22 -25.91 13.38 5.76
C ALA A 22 -25.46 11.94 5.60
N ILE A 23 -24.48 11.55 6.40
CA ILE A 23 -24.02 10.17 6.55
C ILE A 23 -23.75 9.88 8.03
N ASP A 24 -23.89 8.64 8.47
CA ASP A 24 -23.58 8.23 9.84
C ASP A 24 -22.10 8.52 10.21
N ARG A 25 -21.19 8.25 9.27
CA ARG A 25 -19.75 8.48 9.42
C ARG A 25 -19.11 8.85 8.09
N LEU A 26 -18.17 9.77 8.14
CA LEU A 26 -17.42 10.20 6.97
C LEU A 26 -16.55 9.07 6.40
N PRO A 27 -16.44 8.99 5.06
CA PRO A 27 -15.40 8.22 4.42
C PRO A 27 -14.00 8.65 4.92
N MET A 28 -13.06 7.69 4.99
CA MET A 28 -11.71 7.88 5.54
C MET A 28 -11.62 8.14 7.06
N SER A 29 -12.75 8.04 7.79
CA SER A 29 -12.70 7.95 9.25
C SER A 29 -12.19 6.58 9.70
N THR A 30 -11.45 6.54 10.81
CA THR A 30 -10.78 5.33 11.33
C THR A 30 -11.73 4.30 11.96
N SER A 31 -13.03 4.61 12.07
CA SER A 31 -14.03 3.74 12.70
C SER A 31 -14.98 3.14 11.67
N PHE A 32 -14.73 1.88 11.33
CA PHE A 32 -15.55 1.11 10.40
C PHE A 32 -16.59 0.28 11.16
N ARG A 33 -17.83 0.29 10.68
CA ARG A 33 -18.85 -0.69 11.07
C ARG A 33 -18.86 -1.75 9.97
N ASN A 34 -18.01 -2.75 10.12
CA ASN A 34 -18.02 -3.92 9.24
C ASN A 34 -18.99 -4.92 9.82
N GLY A 35 -19.86 -5.46 8.98
CA GLY A 35 -20.77 -6.52 9.40
C GLY A 35 -20.95 -7.56 8.31
N LEU A 36 -21.41 -8.72 8.77
CA LEU A 36 -21.87 -9.78 7.91
C LEU A 36 -23.24 -9.39 7.33
N PHE A 37 -23.37 -9.51 6.02
CA PHE A 37 -24.67 -9.47 5.35
C PHE A 37 -24.94 -10.80 4.68
N VAL A 38 -26.22 -11.10 4.51
CA VAL A 38 -26.69 -12.30 3.84
C VAL A 38 -27.51 -11.89 2.63
N ILE A 39 -27.30 -12.58 1.51
CA ILE A 39 -28.15 -12.47 0.31
C ILE A 39 -29.32 -13.44 0.48
N VAL A 40 -30.54 -12.90 0.52
CA VAL A 40 -31.78 -13.64 0.75
C VAL A 40 -32.43 -13.98 -0.58
N LYS A 41 -32.85 -15.23 -0.76
CA LYS A 41 -33.55 -15.64 -1.99
C LYS A 41 -35.01 -15.20 -1.94
N PRO A 42 -35.63 -14.86 -3.09
CA PRO A 42 -37.05 -14.51 -3.12
C PRO A 42 -37.91 -15.63 -2.52
N GLY A 43 -38.73 -15.30 -1.51
CA GLY A 43 -39.62 -16.23 -0.82
C GLY A 43 -39.11 -16.77 0.52
N GLU A 44 -37.84 -16.53 0.86
CA GLU A 44 -37.31 -16.78 2.21
C GLU A 44 -37.71 -15.61 3.13
N LEU A 45 -38.13 -15.91 4.35
CA LEU A 45 -38.42 -14.93 5.40
C LEU A 45 -37.36 -15.06 6.51
N VAL A 46 -36.85 -13.93 6.98
CA VAL A 46 -35.99 -13.84 8.15
C VAL A 46 -36.76 -13.01 9.16
N GLU A 47 -37.33 -13.67 10.14
CA GLU A 47 -38.08 -13.01 11.21
C GLU A 47 -37.31 -13.06 12.54
N THR A 48 -36.43 -14.06 12.70
CA THR A 48 -35.65 -14.28 13.91
C THR A 48 -34.15 -14.22 13.62
N PHE A 49 -33.36 -13.83 14.62
CA PHE A 49 -31.89 -13.88 14.52
C PHE A 49 -31.35 -15.29 14.22
N ASP A 50 -32.04 -16.33 14.70
CA ASP A 50 -31.71 -17.73 14.39
C ASP A 50 -31.88 -18.04 12.88
N ASP A 51 -32.85 -17.40 12.22
CA ASP A 51 -33.02 -17.54 10.76
C ASP A 51 -31.86 -16.88 10.01
N PHE A 52 -31.43 -15.70 10.46
CA PHE A 52 -30.26 -15.02 9.93
C PHE A 52 -29.00 -15.88 10.12
N GLN A 53 -28.80 -16.45 11.32
CA GLN A 53 -27.65 -17.32 11.59
C GLN A 53 -27.64 -18.55 10.68
N ARG A 54 -28.80 -19.20 10.47
CA ARG A 54 -28.90 -20.35 9.54
C ARG A 54 -28.53 -19.98 8.11
N LEU A 55 -28.98 -18.83 7.61
CA LEU A 55 -28.61 -18.38 6.27
C LEU A 55 -27.15 -17.91 6.20
N ALA A 56 -26.60 -17.47 7.33
CA ALA A 56 -25.20 -17.05 7.46
C ALA A 56 -24.20 -18.21 7.47
N GLU A 57 -24.66 -19.46 7.65
CA GLU A 57 -23.80 -20.65 7.55
C GLU A 57 -23.36 -20.94 6.11
N ASP A 58 -24.10 -20.46 5.10
CA ASP A 58 -23.79 -20.65 3.68
C ASP A 58 -22.75 -19.61 3.20
N PRO A 59 -21.48 -19.99 2.95
CA PRO A 59 -20.41 -19.06 2.58
C PRO A 59 -20.67 -18.34 1.26
N GLU A 60 -21.47 -18.91 0.36
CA GLU A 60 -21.77 -18.29 -0.92
C GLU A 60 -22.70 -17.08 -0.74
N ARG A 61 -23.63 -17.16 0.23
CA ARG A 61 -24.65 -16.13 0.48
C ARG A 61 -24.17 -15.01 1.39
N VAL A 62 -23.14 -15.25 2.21
CA VAL A 62 -22.62 -14.24 3.14
C VAL A 62 -21.52 -13.39 2.53
N GLY A 63 -21.50 -12.10 2.84
CA GLY A 63 -20.35 -11.26 2.60
C GLY A 63 -20.09 -10.30 3.74
N GLU A 64 -18.90 -9.72 3.75
CA GLU A 64 -18.58 -8.59 4.62
C GLU A 64 -18.67 -7.29 3.83
N ALA A 65 -19.34 -6.31 4.41
CA ALA A 65 -19.38 -4.96 3.88
C ALA A 65 -19.41 -3.92 5.00
N GLU A 66 -18.99 -2.70 4.67
CA GLU A 66 -19.21 -1.55 5.51
C GLU A 66 -20.68 -1.15 5.46
N TYR A 67 -21.28 -0.96 6.63
CA TYR A 67 -22.66 -0.47 6.77
C TYR A 67 -22.64 1.05 6.95
N ARG A 68 -23.32 1.79 6.05
CA ARG A 68 -23.38 3.26 6.07
C ARG A 68 -24.81 3.75 5.90
N ALA A 69 -25.28 4.57 6.83
CA ALA A 69 -26.60 5.22 6.71
C ALA A 69 -26.42 6.58 6.04
N ALA A 70 -26.92 6.73 4.82
CA ALA A 70 -26.76 7.94 4.01
C ALA A 70 -28.12 8.52 3.58
N SER A 71 -28.19 9.84 3.47
CA SER A 71 -29.32 10.55 2.86
C SER A 71 -29.19 10.59 1.33
N GLU A 72 -30.29 10.83 0.63
CA GLU A 72 -30.33 11.06 -0.83
C GLU A 72 -29.26 12.06 -1.34
N GLY A 73 -29.16 13.23 -0.71
CA GLY A 73 -28.22 14.28 -1.13
C GLY A 73 -26.74 13.97 -0.86
N PHE A 74 -26.42 12.92 -0.11
CA PHE A 74 -25.03 12.59 0.27
C PHE A 74 -24.19 12.21 -0.95
N PHE A 75 -24.71 11.33 -1.81
CA PHE A 75 -23.99 10.87 -3.00
C PHE A 75 -23.63 12.03 -3.92
N GLN A 76 -24.55 12.98 -4.06
CA GLN A 76 -24.35 14.13 -4.91
C GLN A 76 -23.43 15.19 -4.27
N ALA A 77 -23.45 15.34 -2.95
CA ALA A 77 -22.61 16.29 -2.20
C ALA A 77 -21.13 15.89 -2.17
N ILE A 78 -20.83 14.58 -2.17
CA ILE A 78 -19.44 14.08 -2.21
C ILE A 78 -19.00 13.61 -3.61
N GLY A 79 -19.91 13.66 -4.60
CA GLY A 79 -19.61 13.37 -5.99
C GLY A 79 -19.50 11.88 -6.34
N ILE A 80 -20.19 10.99 -5.63
CA ILE A 80 -20.26 9.56 -5.97
C ILE A 80 -21.13 9.38 -7.21
N PRO A 81 -20.61 8.84 -8.32
CA PRO A 81 -21.40 8.57 -9.51
C PRO A 81 -22.34 7.39 -9.28
N LEU A 82 -23.57 7.49 -9.79
CA LEU A 82 -24.47 6.35 -9.93
C LEU A 82 -24.06 5.55 -11.18
N LEU A 83 -23.75 4.27 -11.00
CA LEU A 83 -23.31 3.40 -12.09
C LEU A 83 -24.48 2.61 -12.69
N ARG A 84 -25.40 2.12 -11.84
CA ARG A 84 -26.61 1.39 -12.26
C ARG A 84 -27.77 1.62 -11.31
N GLY A 85 -29.00 1.50 -11.82
CA GLY A 85 -30.23 1.58 -11.02
C GLY A 85 -30.60 3.02 -10.65
N ARG A 86 -30.94 3.25 -9.38
CA ARG A 86 -31.30 4.56 -8.83
C ARG A 86 -30.68 4.80 -7.46
N LEU A 87 -30.57 6.07 -7.08
CA LEU A 87 -30.24 6.48 -5.71
C LEU A 87 -31.52 6.48 -4.84
N PHE A 88 -31.35 6.87 -3.57
CA PHE A 88 -32.49 7.12 -2.68
C PHE A 88 -33.31 8.30 -3.18
N GLU A 89 -34.62 8.20 -3.01
CA GLU A 89 -35.57 9.23 -3.40
C GLU A 89 -36.55 9.50 -2.25
N ASP A 90 -37.31 10.59 -2.36
CA ASP A 90 -38.29 11.00 -1.34
C ASP A 90 -39.39 9.95 -1.05
N ARG A 91 -39.69 9.09 -2.03
CA ARG A 91 -40.64 7.97 -1.89
C ARG A 91 -40.13 6.81 -1.03
N ASP A 92 -38.83 6.74 -0.78
CA ASP A 92 -38.22 5.70 0.05
C ASP A 92 -38.36 6.08 1.54
N ASP A 93 -39.61 6.17 2.01
CA ASP A 93 -39.93 6.44 3.40
C ASP A 93 -39.90 5.16 4.26
N ARG A 94 -40.23 5.29 5.55
CA ARG A 94 -40.22 4.16 6.50
C ARG A 94 -41.30 3.11 6.25
N ALA A 95 -42.38 3.48 5.57
CA ALA A 95 -43.49 2.58 5.25
C ALA A 95 -43.23 1.84 3.93
N ALA A 96 -42.44 2.43 3.04
CA ALA A 96 -41.94 1.77 1.84
C ALA A 96 -41.00 0.60 2.17
N PRO A 97 -40.86 -0.37 1.24
CA PRO A 97 -39.84 -1.41 1.35
C PRO A 97 -38.46 -0.80 1.55
N HIS A 98 -37.65 -1.39 2.43
CA HIS A 98 -36.33 -0.86 2.74
C HIS A 98 -35.41 -1.02 1.53
N VAL A 99 -34.64 0.01 1.23
CA VAL A 99 -33.78 0.07 0.06
C VAL A 99 -32.32 0.27 0.45
N ALA A 100 -31.43 -0.30 -0.36
CA ALA A 100 -30.00 -0.15 -0.24
C ALA A 100 -29.35 0.19 -1.59
N VAL A 101 -28.26 0.95 -1.53
CA VAL A 101 -27.35 1.20 -2.65
C VAL A 101 -26.03 0.54 -2.30
N ILE A 102 -25.48 -0.26 -3.19
CA ILE A 102 -24.22 -0.97 -2.96
C ILE A 102 -23.05 -0.32 -3.71
N SER A 103 -21.82 -0.52 -3.24
CA SER A 103 -20.62 -0.10 -3.96
C SER A 103 -20.32 -1.00 -5.16
N GLU A 104 -19.60 -0.47 -6.15
CA GLU A 104 -19.15 -1.23 -7.32
C GLU A 104 -18.29 -2.44 -6.94
N SER A 105 -17.38 -2.28 -5.98
CA SER A 105 -16.55 -3.35 -5.39
C SER A 105 -17.38 -4.48 -4.83
N LEU A 106 -18.47 -4.17 -4.12
CA LEU A 106 -19.38 -5.17 -3.58
C LEU A 106 -20.14 -5.90 -4.69
N ALA A 107 -20.66 -5.15 -5.66
CA ALA A 107 -21.35 -5.72 -6.82
C ALA A 107 -20.43 -6.68 -7.59
N ARG A 108 -19.16 -6.30 -7.79
CA ARG A 108 -18.16 -7.12 -8.48
C ARG A 108 -17.81 -8.38 -7.69
N ALA A 109 -17.64 -8.26 -6.36
CA ALA A 109 -17.24 -9.36 -5.50
C ALA A 109 -18.32 -10.45 -5.38
N LYS A 110 -19.60 -10.06 -5.32
CA LYS A 110 -20.70 -11.02 -5.08
C LYS A 110 -21.51 -11.41 -6.30
N TRP A 111 -21.72 -10.49 -7.23
CA TRP A 111 -22.56 -10.77 -8.40
C TRP A 111 -21.75 -11.10 -9.66
N LEU A 112 -20.41 -11.01 -9.66
CA LEU A 112 -19.52 -11.43 -10.77
C LEU A 112 -20.00 -11.01 -12.17
N GLY A 113 -20.63 -9.83 -12.30
CA GLY A 113 -21.18 -9.29 -13.55
C GLY A 113 -22.68 -9.53 -13.78
N GLN A 114 -23.35 -10.32 -12.93
CA GLN A 114 -24.81 -10.38 -12.84
C GLN A 114 -25.39 -9.06 -12.32
N ASP A 115 -26.68 -8.84 -12.56
CA ASP A 115 -27.35 -7.63 -12.08
C ASP A 115 -27.70 -7.76 -10.59
N PRO A 116 -27.10 -6.92 -9.71
CA PRO A 116 -27.43 -6.93 -8.29
C PRO A 116 -28.77 -6.21 -8.00
N ILE A 117 -29.33 -5.49 -8.97
CA ILE A 117 -30.56 -4.71 -8.75
C ILE A 117 -31.74 -5.66 -8.49
N GLY A 118 -32.50 -5.36 -7.44
CA GLY A 118 -33.64 -6.15 -6.99
C GLY A 118 -33.25 -7.28 -6.02
N ALA A 119 -31.96 -7.54 -5.80
CA ALA A 119 -31.51 -8.50 -4.81
C ALA A 119 -31.99 -8.08 -3.41
N LEU A 120 -32.38 -9.07 -2.60
CA LEU A 120 -32.70 -8.87 -1.20
C LEU A 120 -31.46 -9.19 -0.38
N ILE A 121 -31.05 -8.24 0.45
CA ILE A 121 -29.96 -8.41 1.39
C ILE A 121 -30.47 -8.13 2.79
N GLU A 122 -29.88 -8.79 3.75
CA GLU A 122 -30.20 -8.61 5.15
C GLU A 122 -28.92 -8.35 5.94
N PHE A 123 -29.01 -7.39 6.85
CA PHE A 123 -27.88 -6.84 7.60
C PHE A 123 -28.28 -6.67 9.08
N GLY A 124 -28.95 -7.68 9.65
CA GLY A 124 -29.59 -7.60 10.97
C GLY A 124 -28.64 -7.47 12.16
N ASN A 125 -27.36 -7.83 11.99
CA ASN A 125 -26.38 -7.78 13.08
C ASN A 125 -25.93 -6.35 13.46
N MET A 126 -26.25 -5.31 12.68
CA MET A 126 -25.76 -3.93 12.95
C MET A 126 -26.79 -2.99 13.56
N ASP A 127 -28.05 -3.13 13.21
CA ASP A 127 -29.12 -2.21 13.61
C ASP A 127 -30.28 -2.92 14.34
N GLY A 128 -30.24 -4.25 14.44
CA GLY A 128 -31.30 -5.06 15.04
C GLY A 128 -32.59 -5.09 14.22
N ASP A 129 -32.59 -4.56 12.99
CA ASP A 129 -33.73 -4.55 12.09
C ASP A 129 -33.55 -5.62 11.01
N LEU A 130 -34.27 -6.74 11.20
CA LEU A 130 -34.23 -7.92 10.33
C LEU A 130 -35.00 -7.73 9.01
N ARG A 131 -35.60 -6.56 8.75
CA ARG A 131 -36.28 -6.30 7.47
C ARG A 131 -35.29 -6.34 6.32
N PHE A 132 -35.73 -6.92 5.21
CA PHE A 132 -34.91 -7.01 4.00
C PHE A 132 -34.69 -5.66 3.35
N LEU A 133 -33.46 -5.45 2.91
CA LEU A 133 -33.05 -4.32 2.10
C LEU A 133 -33.04 -4.76 0.64
N ARG A 134 -33.78 -4.06 -0.20
CA ARG A 134 -33.74 -4.26 -1.65
C ARG A 134 -32.64 -3.41 -2.25
N VAL A 135 -31.73 -4.04 -2.99
CA VAL A 135 -30.71 -3.30 -3.75
C VAL A 135 -31.38 -2.55 -4.90
N VAL A 136 -31.35 -1.22 -4.88
CA VAL A 136 -31.97 -0.36 -5.91
C VAL A 136 -30.96 0.30 -6.83
N GLY A 137 -29.68 0.32 -6.44
CA GLY A 137 -28.64 0.93 -7.26
C GLY A 137 -27.24 0.53 -6.86
N VAL A 138 -26.30 0.83 -7.75
CA VAL A 138 -24.87 0.64 -7.58
C VAL A 138 -24.17 1.98 -7.69
N GLY A 139 -23.53 2.42 -6.62
CA GLY A 139 -22.73 3.64 -6.57
C GLY A 139 -21.24 3.37 -6.82
N GLY A 140 -20.53 4.40 -7.25
CA GLY A 140 -19.07 4.35 -7.38
C GLY A 140 -18.36 4.04 -6.06
N ASP A 141 -17.20 3.42 -6.18
CA ASP A 141 -16.39 3.03 -5.04
C ASP A 141 -15.75 4.22 -4.32
N ILE A 142 -15.71 4.15 -2.98
CA ILE A 142 -14.94 5.08 -2.16
C ILE A 142 -13.76 4.34 -1.51
N ARG A 143 -12.57 4.95 -1.60
CA ARG A 143 -11.36 4.39 -0.99
C ARG A 143 -11.25 4.84 0.46
N HIS A 144 -11.84 4.06 1.37
CA HIS A 144 -11.85 4.34 2.80
C HIS A 144 -10.48 4.16 3.48
N GLY A 145 -9.63 3.23 3.01
CA GLY A 145 -8.33 2.89 3.61
C GLY A 145 -7.13 3.69 3.10
N GLY A 146 -7.35 4.69 2.24
CA GLY A 146 -6.32 5.43 1.53
C GLY A 146 -6.21 5.04 0.05
N LEU A 147 -5.47 5.84 -0.72
CA LEU A 147 -5.34 5.68 -2.18
C LEU A 147 -4.70 4.36 -2.62
N ASP A 148 -3.95 3.72 -1.72
CA ASP A 148 -3.11 2.55 -1.93
C ASP A 148 -3.82 1.23 -1.54
N THR A 149 -5.07 1.31 -1.07
CA THR A 149 -5.85 0.16 -0.63
C THR A 149 -7.06 -0.01 -1.53
N GLU A 150 -7.40 -1.26 -1.84
CA GLU A 150 -8.57 -1.59 -2.64
C GLU A 150 -9.84 -1.04 -1.98
N ALA A 151 -10.81 -0.65 -2.81
CA ALA A 151 -12.07 -0.13 -2.32
C ALA A 151 -12.81 -1.21 -1.52
N ARG A 152 -13.24 -0.85 -0.31
CA ARG A 152 -13.93 -1.80 0.56
C ARG A 152 -15.38 -1.94 0.11
N PRO A 153 -15.92 -3.17 0.07
CA PRO A 153 -17.33 -3.40 -0.18
C PRO A 153 -18.17 -2.60 0.82
N THR A 154 -19.11 -1.80 0.33
CA THR A 154 -19.92 -0.90 1.17
C THR A 154 -21.39 -0.99 0.77
N ILE A 155 -22.25 -1.05 1.78
CA ILE A 155 -23.71 -0.99 1.65
C ILE A 155 -24.17 0.33 2.26
N TYR A 156 -24.76 1.17 1.42
CA TYR A 156 -25.47 2.36 1.82
C TYR A 156 -26.94 2.04 2.04
N ILE A 157 -27.46 2.43 3.19
CA ILE A 157 -28.87 2.32 3.55
C ILE A 157 -29.48 3.70 3.75
N ASN A 158 -30.76 3.84 3.47
CA ASN A 158 -31.42 5.14 3.55
C ASN A 158 -31.56 5.58 5.02
N ALA A 159 -30.92 6.70 5.37
CA ALA A 159 -30.96 7.26 6.72
C ALA A 159 -32.39 7.64 7.18
N ARG A 160 -33.34 7.84 6.26
CA ARG A 160 -34.76 8.03 6.60
C ARG A 160 -35.42 6.72 7.00
N GLN A 161 -35.02 5.59 6.44
CA GLN A 161 -35.60 4.30 6.79
C GLN A 161 -34.98 3.79 8.10
N ARG A 162 -33.66 3.84 8.19
CA ARG A 162 -32.87 3.41 9.34
C ARG A 162 -31.97 4.55 9.82
N PRO A 163 -32.46 5.38 10.75
CA PRO A 163 -31.71 6.55 11.21
C PRO A 163 -30.52 6.12 12.06
N PRO A 164 -29.33 6.69 11.82
CA PRO A 164 -28.16 6.38 12.62
C PRO A 164 -28.20 7.08 13.98
N VAL A 165 -27.46 6.53 14.94
CA VAL A 165 -27.29 7.12 16.28
C VAL A 165 -26.52 8.44 16.22
N SER A 166 -25.54 8.53 15.31
CA SER A 166 -24.75 9.73 15.04
C SER A 166 -24.78 10.02 13.55
N PHE A 167 -24.80 11.29 13.16
CA PHE A 167 -24.71 11.69 11.76
C PHE A 167 -23.76 12.87 11.59
N THR A 168 -23.20 12.98 10.39
CA THR A 168 -22.38 14.08 9.91
C THR A 168 -23.03 14.65 8.67
N ILE A 169 -23.11 15.98 8.58
CA ILE A 169 -23.62 16.66 7.39
C ILE A 169 -22.44 17.06 6.51
N VAL A 170 -22.53 16.70 5.24
CA VAL A 170 -21.58 17.01 4.17
C VAL A 170 -22.24 18.02 3.26
N MET A 171 -21.52 19.09 2.94
CA MET A 171 -21.98 20.16 2.05
C MET A 171 -20.93 20.40 0.99
N ASP A 172 -21.37 20.50 -0.26
CA ASP A 172 -20.57 21.01 -1.36
C ASP A 172 -20.68 22.54 -1.38
N ALA A 173 -19.58 23.23 -1.12
CA ALA A 173 -19.53 24.67 -0.95
C ALA A 173 -18.34 25.28 -1.69
N GLY A 174 -18.59 26.32 -2.48
CA GLY A 174 -17.54 27.05 -3.19
C GLY A 174 -16.61 27.86 -2.26
N SER A 175 -17.14 28.33 -1.12
CA SER A 175 -16.38 29.03 -0.07
C SER A 175 -16.60 28.35 1.28
N PRO A 176 -15.73 27.39 1.68
CA PRO A 176 -15.92 26.61 2.90
C PRO A 176 -16.00 27.48 4.18
N GLN A 177 -15.23 28.55 4.27
CA GLN A 177 -15.13 29.37 5.48
C GLN A 177 -16.42 30.14 5.78
N SER A 178 -17.04 30.72 4.76
CA SER A 178 -18.30 31.47 4.91
C SER A 178 -19.46 30.54 5.26
N VAL A 179 -19.54 29.37 4.60
CA VAL A 179 -20.53 28.33 4.89
C VAL A 179 -20.34 27.76 6.29
N MET A 180 -19.11 27.52 6.75
CA MET A 180 -18.84 27.05 8.12
C MET A 180 -19.32 28.06 9.17
N ALA A 181 -19.12 29.36 8.95
CA ALA A 181 -19.58 30.38 9.89
C ALA A 181 -21.12 30.44 9.96
N ALA A 182 -21.81 30.35 8.82
CA ALA A 182 -23.27 30.29 8.75
C ALA A 182 -23.83 29.01 9.38
N ALA A 183 -23.23 27.86 9.05
CA ALA A 183 -23.62 26.56 9.59
C ALA A 183 -23.45 26.52 11.12
N ARG A 184 -22.41 27.14 11.66
CA ARG A 184 -22.21 27.26 13.11
C ARG A 184 -23.34 28.00 13.80
N ARG A 185 -23.81 29.12 13.23
CA ARG A 185 -24.93 29.89 13.79
C ARG A 185 -26.23 29.07 13.79
N ILE A 186 -26.58 28.49 12.65
CA ILE A 186 -27.79 27.65 12.50
C ILE A 186 -27.74 26.46 13.47
N THR A 187 -26.59 25.80 13.61
CA THR A 187 -26.46 24.66 14.52
C THR A 187 -26.58 25.09 15.98
N GLN A 188 -26.04 26.26 16.35
CA GLN A 188 -26.18 26.81 17.71
C GLN A 188 -27.63 27.19 18.03
N GLU A 189 -28.39 27.65 17.05
CA GLU A 189 -29.81 28.01 17.20
C GLU A 189 -30.71 26.77 17.35
N LEU A 190 -30.50 25.73 16.52
CA LEU A 190 -31.34 24.53 16.55
C LEU A 190 -30.91 23.48 17.58
N ALA A 191 -29.61 23.40 17.88
CA ALA A 191 -29.04 22.34 18.73
C ALA A 191 -27.91 22.90 19.62
N PRO A 192 -28.23 23.78 20.58
CA PRO A 192 -27.22 24.38 21.47
C PRO A 192 -26.46 23.34 22.31
N ASP A 193 -27.08 22.20 22.62
CA ASP A 193 -26.52 21.14 23.47
C ASP A 193 -25.50 20.25 22.75
N ILE A 194 -25.40 20.33 21.41
CA ILE A 194 -24.51 19.48 20.62
C ILE A 194 -23.29 20.30 20.19
N PRO A 195 -22.08 20.04 20.71
CA PRO A 195 -20.88 20.76 20.29
C PRO A 195 -20.54 20.40 18.83
N PRO A 196 -20.75 21.32 17.86
CA PRO A 196 -20.59 20.97 16.47
C PRO A 196 -19.11 21.02 16.09
N ARG A 197 -18.59 19.90 15.59
CA ARG A 197 -17.26 19.85 14.97
C ARG A 197 -17.41 20.13 13.48
N PHE A 198 -16.87 21.25 13.04
CA PHE A 198 -16.77 21.59 11.63
C PHE A 198 -15.35 21.31 11.17
N SER A 199 -15.22 20.59 10.07
CA SER A 199 -13.93 20.33 9.44
C SER A 199 -14.11 20.38 7.93
N THR A 200 -13.13 20.94 7.24
CA THR A 200 -13.10 20.88 5.79
C THR A 200 -12.64 19.49 5.34
N MET A 201 -13.05 19.03 4.15
CA MET A 201 -12.61 17.73 3.63
C MET A 201 -11.07 17.65 3.51
N GLY A 202 -10.40 18.79 3.25
CA GLY A 202 -8.94 18.89 3.25
C GLY A 202 -8.30 18.66 4.63
N GLU A 203 -8.94 19.11 5.70
CA GLU A 203 -8.49 18.83 7.08
C GLU A 203 -8.74 17.37 7.46
N VAL A 204 -9.89 16.80 7.09
CA VAL A 204 -10.19 15.38 7.29
C VAL A 204 -9.14 14.50 6.61
N PHE A 205 -8.77 14.85 5.37
CA PHE A 205 -7.73 14.15 4.62
C PHE A 205 -6.35 14.27 5.27
N ARG A 206 -5.97 15.46 5.76
CA ARG A 206 -4.70 15.66 6.48
C ARG A 206 -4.66 14.87 7.79
N GLY A 207 -5.77 14.81 8.53
CA GLY A 207 -5.90 14.00 9.74
C GLY A 207 -5.70 12.52 9.45
N SER A 208 -6.31 11.99 8.39
CA SER A 208 -6.15 10.58 7.99
C SER A 208 -4.70 10.22 7.62
N ILE A 209 -3.95 11.15 7.04
CA ILE A 209 -2.53 10.95 6.68
C ILE A 209 -1.58 11.15 7.88
N ALA A 210 -2.00 11.88 8.91
CA ALA A 210 -1.15 12.25 10.05
C ALA A 210 -0.62 11.01 10.79
N ASP A 211 -1.47 10.00 11.01
CA ASP A 211 -1.09 8.75 11.70
C ASP A 211 -0.01 7.97 10.93
N ARG A 212 -0.14 7.89 9.59
CA ARG A 212 0.89 7.25 8.74
C ARG A 212 2.22 8.01 8.81
N ARG A 213 2.18 9.35 8.79
CA ARG A 213 3.39 10.18 8.88
C ARG A 213 4.10 9.98 10.21
N PHE A 214 3.35 9.91 11.30
CA PHE A 214 3.91 9.68 12.63
C PHE A 214 4.66 8.34 12.71
N ASN A 215 4.03 7.25 12.23
CA ASN A 215 4.67 5.93 12.19
C ASN A 215 5.91 5.90 11.28
N LEU A 216 5.85 6.52 10.09
CA LEU A 216 7.01 6.60 9.20
C LEU A 216 8.16 7.40 9.84
N LEU A 217 7.85 8.46 10.60
CA LEU A 217 8.84 9.25 11.31
C LEU A 217 9.52 8.41 12.39
N LEU A 218 8.75 7.68 13.20
CA LEU A 218 9.28 6.70 14.18
C LEU A 218 10.18 5.65 13.52
N LEU A 219 9.70 5.00 12.46
CA LEU A 219 10.48 4.00 11.71
C LEU A 219 11.76 4.60 11.12
N SER A 220 11.70 5.83 10.62
CA SER A 220 12.87 6.52 10.06
C SER A 220 13.92 6.82 11.13
N VAL A 221 13.50 7.22 12.34
CA VAL A 221 14.40 7.48 13.47
C VAL A 221 15.06 6.18 13.94
N PHE A 222 14.28 5.11 14.10
CA PHE A 222 14.85 3.80 14.48
C PHE A 222 15.78 3.26 13.39
N GLY A 223 15.39 3.35 12.12
CA GLY A 223 16.20 2.93 10.99
C GLY A 223 17.52 3.70 10.90
N ALA A 224 17.48 5.02 11.05
CA ALA A 224 18.68 5.86 11.07
C ALA A 224 19.60 5.51 12.25
N SER A 225 19.03 5.25 13.42
CA SER A 225 19.77 4.85 14.62
C SER A 225 20.47 3.50 14.44
N ALA A 226 19.74 2.50 13.95
CA ALA A 226 20.30 1.18 13.65
C ALA A 226 21.40 1.25 12.59
N PHE A 227 21.21 2.07 11.55
CA PHE A 227 22.20 2.30 10.51
C PHE A 227 23.47 2.97 11.04
N ALA A 228 23.35 3.96 11.92
CA ALA A 228 24.49 4.61 12.57
C ALA A 228 25.29 3.61 13.44
N LEU A 229 24.59 2.78 14.22
CA LEU A 229 25.23 1.73 15.02
C LEU A 229 25.94 0.69 14.14
N ALA A 230 25.35 0.31 13.02
CA ALA A 230 25.96 -0.61 12.06
C ALA A 230 27.26 -0.04 11.47
N ILE A 231 27.26 1.23 11.03
CA ILE A 231 28.47 1.91 10.53
C ILE A 231 29.55 1.94 11.60
N MET A 232 29.20 2.27 12.84
CA MET A 232 30.15 2.34 13.94
C MET A 232 30.77 0.97 14.27
N GLY A 233 29.95 -0.10 14.24
CA GLY A 233 30.43 -1.48 14.40
C GLY A 233 31.37 -1.93 13.28
N ILE A 234 31.01 -1.64 12.02
CA ILE A 234 31.86 -1.95 10.85
C ILE A 234 33.21 -1.22 10.94
N TYR A 235 33.20 0.07 11.31
CA TYR A 235 34.43 0.84 11.50
C TYR A 235 35.33 0.24 12.59
N GLY A 236 34.75 -0.21 13.71
CA GLY A 236 35.49 -0.87 14.78
C GLY A 236 36.20 -2.15 14.33
N VAL A 237 35.49 -3.02 13.59
CA VAL A 237 36.05 -4.29 13.06
C VAL A 237 37.16 -4.01 12.04
N ILE A 238 36.96 -3.05 11.13
CA ILE A 238 37.97 -2.67 10.13
C ILE A 238 39.21 -2.10 10.82
N SER A 239 39.05 -1.20 11.79
CA SER A 239 40.17 -0.62 12.53
C SER A 239 41.00 -1.70 13.23
N TYR A 240 40.34 -2.66 13.89
CA TYR A 240 41.02 -3.78 14.54
C TYR A 240 41.78 -4.67 13.54
N GLY A 241 41.18 -4.96 12.39
CA GLY A 241 41.81 -5.74 11.32
C GLY A 241 43.04 -5.05 10.71
N VAL A 242 43.00 -3.72 10.56
CA VAL A 242 44.15 -2.93 10.12
C VAL A 242 45.27 -3.00 11.15
N THR A 243 44.98 -2.86 12.46
CA THR A 243 46.01 -2.97 13.50
C THR A 243 46.68 -4.35 13.52
N GLN A 244 45.92 -5.44 13.39
CA GLN A 244 46.52 -6.78 13.30
C GLN A 244 47.41 -6.94 12.05
N ARG A 245 46.98 -6.44 10.88
CA ARG A 245 47.80 -6.50 9.65
C ARG A 245 49.00 -5.56 9.69
N THR A 246 49.00 -4.50 10.51
CA THR A 246 50.19 -3.65 10.68
C THR A 246 51.31 -4.36 11.44
N GLN A 247 50.99 -5.27 12.38
CA GLN A 247 52.03 -6.12 12.97
C GLN A 247 52.64 -7.07 11.93
N GLU A 248 51.83 -7.51 10.96
CA GLU A 248 52.31 -8.29 9.83
C GLU A 248 53.26 -7.51 8.91
N LEU A 249 52.86 -6.28 8.57
CA LEU A 249 53.68 -5.38 7.75
C LEU A 249 54.94 -4.90 8.51
N ALA A 250 54.86 -4.74 9.83
CA ALA A 250 55.97 -4.36 10.68
C ALA A 250 57.01 -5.49 10.81
N TRP A 251 56.60 -6.76 10.89
CA TRP A 251 57.58 -7.87 10.89
C TRP A 251 58.25 -8.03 9.51
N CYS A 252 57.50 -7.88 8.41
CA CYS A 252 58.04 -7.94 7.06
C CYS A 252 59.09 -6.84 6.80
N THR A 253 58.79 -5.60 7.20
CA THR A 253 59.72 -4.47 7.05
C THR A 253 60.95 -4.60 7.95
N ARG A 254 60.79 -5.12 9.17
CA ARG A 254 61.92 -5.39 10.08
C ARG A 254 62.83 -6.53 9.57
N ARG A 255 62.28 -7.56 8.92
CA ARG A 255 63.05 -8.68 8.32
C ARG A 255 63.70 -8.32 6.97
N ALA A 256 63.08 -7.46 6.17
CA ALA A 256 63.70 -6.94 4.95
C ALA A 256 64.96 -6.10 5.26
N ARG A 257 64.94 -5.31 6.35
CA ARG A 257 66.14 -4.59 6.83
C ARG A 257 67.25 -5.52 7.32
N SER A 258 66.94 -6.67 7.92
CA SER A 258 67.99 -7.61 8.37
C SER A 258 68.67 -8.35 7.21
N LEU A 259 67.95 -8.64 6.11
CA LEU A 259 68.50 -9.31 4.94
C LEU A 259 69.39 -8.40 4.07
N SER A 260 69.15 -7.08 4.07
CA SER A 260 70.01 -6.10 3.40
C SER A 260 71.40 -5.93 4.05
N VAL A 261 71.53 -6.25 5.34
CA VAL A 261 72.82 -6.13 6.06
C VAL A 261 73.69 -7.37 5.82
N SER A 262 73.09 -8.56 5.64
CA SER A 262 73.83 -9.79 5.36
C SER A 262 74.37 -9.87 3.93
N SER A 263 73.67 -9.31 2.93
CA SER A 263 74.16 -9.28 1.55
C SER A 263 75.33 -8.31 1.33
N ALA A 264 75.44 -7.26 2.16
CA ALA A 264 76.57 -6.33 2.12
C ALA A 264 77.89 -6.95 2.64
N LEU A 265 77.82 -8.00 3.45
CA LEU A 265 78.99 -8.72 3.98
C LEU A 265 79.40 -9.93 3.12
N ALA A 266 78.54 -10.44 2.24
CA ALA A 266 78.83 -11.60 1.40
C ALA A 266 79.46 -11.25 0.03
N HIS A 267 79.42 -9.98 -0.42
CA HIS A 267 79.96 -9.60 -1.73
C HIS A 267 81.43 -9.16 -1.73
N ARG A 268 82.15 -9.29 -0.60
CA ARG A 268 83.59 -8.95 -0.51
C ARG A 268 84.55 -10.12 -0.74
N ARG A 269 84.07 -11.30 -1.21
CA ARG A 269 84.91 -12.50 -1.40
C ARG A 269 84.79 -13.25 -2.73
N THR A 270 84.01 -12.78 -3.70
CA THR A 270 84.05 -13.33 -5.06
C THR A 270 84.14 -12.19 -6.07
N GLY A 271 85.34 -11.99 -6.60
CA GLY A 271 85.58 -11.11 -7.74
C GLY A 271 84.92 -11.69 -8.97
N THR A 272 83.73 -11.20 -9.30
CA THR A 272 83.12 -11.33 -10.62
C THR A 272 82.37 -10.03 -10.91
N ALA A 273 82.73 -9.38 -12.02
CA ALA A 273 82.16 -8.11 -12.47
C ALA A 273 80.65 -8.21 -12.67
N PHE A 274 79.92 -7.18 -12.25
CA PHE A 274 78.49 -7.01 -12.49
C PHE A 274 78.29 -6.11 -13.72
N ASP A 275 77.62 -6.66 -14.73
CA ASP A 275 77.19 -6.03 -15.97
C ASP A 275 75.93 -5.17 -15.71
N PRO A 276 75.93 -3.84 -15.98
CA PRO A 276 74.85 -2.95 -15.55
C PRO A 276 73.55 -3.03 -16.37
N ASP A 277 73.47 -3.81 -17.47
CA ASP A 277 72.28 -3.87 -18.34
C ASP A 277 71.46 -5.18 -18.26
N GLY A 278 71.58 -5.92 -17.16
CA GLY A 278 70.88 -7.20 -16.93
C GLY A 278 69.46 -7.08 -16.33
N ASP A 279 68.45 -7.23 -17.19
CA ASP A 279 67.05 -7.63 -16.96
C ASP A 279 66.66 -8.13 -15.54
N TRP A 280 65.94 -7.31 -14.77
CA TRP A 280 65.43 -7.62 -13.41
C TRP A 280 64.20 -8.56 -13.40
N SER A 281 63.76 -9.10 -14.53
CA SER A 281 62.53 -9.92 -14.61
C SER A 281 62.64 -11.30 -13.94
N ARG A 282 63.83 -11.74 -13.49
CA ARG A 282 64.07 -13.09 -12.95
C ARG A 282 64.05 -13.24 -11.42
N CYS A 283 63.92 -12.18 -10.63
CA CYS A 283 63.93 -12.30 -9.15
C CYS A 283 62.59 -12.66 -8.48
N TYR A 284 61.51 -12.88 -9.23
CA TYR A 284 60.20 -13.26 -8.67
C TYR A 284 59.92 -14.77 -8.67
N ARG A 285 60.96 -15.62 -8.77
CA ARG A 285 60.77 -17.08 -8.76
C ARG A 285 61.42 -17.72 -7.54
N CYS A 286 60.54 -18.22 -6.68
CA CYS A 286 60.74 -19.15 -5.56
C CYS A 286 61.26 -18.59 -4.23
N ARG A 287 60.37 -18.51 -3.22
CA ARG A 287 60.42 -19.41 -2.04
C ARG A 287 59.15 -19.26 -1.17
N TYR A 288 58.01 -19.77 -1.63
CA TYR A 288 56.99 -20.32 -0.74
C TYR A 288 57.32 -21.80 -0.56
N ALA A 289 58.00 -22.13 0.53
CA ALA A 289 58.21 -23.50 0.98
C ALA A 289 57.80 -23.53 2.46
N HIS A 290 56.55 -23.94 2.70
CA HIS A 290 56.09 -24.36 4.03
C HIS A 290 56.68 -25.74 4.34
N PRO A 291 57.13 -25.97 5.59
CA PRO A 291 57.21 -27.32 6.13
C PRO A 291 56.31 -27.40 7.35
N PHE A 292 55.06 -27.85 7.18
CA PHE A 292 54.36 -28.62 8.20
C PHE A 292 53.16 -29.33 7.57
N SER A 293 53.33 -30.60 7.24
CA SER A 293 52.24 -31.51 6.91
C SER A 293 52.44 -32.83 7.66
N ARG A 294 51.56 -33.07 8.62
CA ARG A 294 51.01 -34.36 9.07
C ARG A 294 49.54 -33.99 9.37
N GLU A 295 48.48 -34.42 8.70
CA GLU A 295 48.11 -35.68 8.04
C GLU A 295 46.95 -35.44 7.03
N PRO A 296 46.47 -36.45 6.27
CA PRO A 296 45.93 -36.28 4.93
C PRO A 296 44.39 -36.33 4.81
N SER A 297 43.87 -35.50 3.90
CA SER A 297 42.62 -35.55 3.12
C SER A 297 42.11 -34.11 3.06
N VAL A 298 42.19 -33.40 1.93
CA VAL A 298 41.38 -33.57 0.72
C VAL A 298 42.15 -32.92 -0.45
N ARG A 299 42.18 -33.61 -1.61
CA ARG A 299 42.77 -33.12 -2.87
C ARG A 299 41.90 -32.04 -3.51
N GLY A 300 42.56 -30.99 -4.02
CA GLY A 300 42.36 -30.34 -5.33
C GLY A 300 41.07 -29.52 -5.53
N GLU A 301 41.03 -28.39 -6.23
CA GLU A 301 41.95 -27.79 -7.19
C GLU A 301 41.69 -26.26 -7.24
N CYS A 302 42.77 -25.49 -7.43
CA CYS A 302 42.70 -24.04 -7.62
C CYS A 302 43.40 -23.70 -8.94
N PHE A 303 42.63 -23.21 -9.92
CA PHE A 303 43.11 -22.83 -11.25
C PHE A 303 42.93 -21.32 -11.49
N ARG A 304 44.08 -20.61 -11.54
CA ARG A 304 44.48 -19.58 -12.52
C ARG A 304 43.48 -18.45 -12.86
N SER A 305 43.88 -17.20 -12.59
CA SER A 305 43.91 -16.15 -13.63
C SER A 305 44.82 -14.98 -13.23
N ARG A 306 45.51 -14.45 -14.24
CA ARG A 306 46.56 -13.43 -14.20
C ARG A 306 46.14 -12.35 -15.20
N ASN A 307 46.41 -11.08 -14.87
CA ASN A 307 46.71 -9.97 -15.80
C ASN A 307 45.56 -9.35 -16.63
N LEU A 308 45.28 -8.05 -16.43
CA LEU A 308 45.88 -6.91 -17.20
C LEU A 308 45.01 -5.65 -17.09
N PHE A 309 45.58 -4.60 -16.50
CA PHE A 309 45.14 -3.21 -16.66
C PHE A 309 46.28 -2.42 -17.31
N ARG A 310 46.10 -2.05 -18.58
CA ARG A 310 46.77 -0.98 -19.35
C ARG A 310 46.17 -1.05 -20.76
N ALA A 311 45.91 0.01 -21.51
CA ALA A 311 45.68 1.43 -21.30
C ALA A 311 45.31 1.97 -22.71
N ARG A 312 44.61 3.10 -22.74
CA ARG A 312 44.55 4.09 -23.84
C ARG A 312 43.90 3.70 -25.18
N ALA A 313 42.78 4.38 -25.42
CA ALA A 313 42.63 5.38 -26.48
C ALA A 313 43.40 5.19 -27.80
N ARG A 314 42.69 4.85 -28.89
CA ARG A 314 42.48 5.71 -30.08
C ARG A 314 41.82 4.95 -31.23
N SER A 315 41.12 5.75 -32.04
CA SER A 315 40.67 5.53 -33.43
C SER A 315 39.35 4.76 -33.60
N ARG A 316 38.26 5.42 -33.98
CA ARG A 316 37.86 5.94 -35.32
C ARG A 316 37.63 4.83 -36.35
N ARG A 317 36.39 4.86 -36.85
CA ARG A 317 35.91 4.65 -38.24
C ARG A 317 35.41 3.26 -38.63
N ARG A 318 34.22 3.34 -39.26
CA ARG A 318 33.55 2.40 -40.19
C ARG A 318 32.99 1.15 -39.50
N GLY A 319 31.82 0.66 -39.85
CA GLY A 319 30.80 0.98 -40.83
C GLY A 319 29.58 0.15 -40.43
N ALA A 320 28.38 0.69 -40.55
CA ALA A 320 27.54 0.43 -41.70
C ALA A 320 26.74 -0.88 -41.59
N ARG A 321 25.45 -0.72 -41.90
CA ARG A 321 24.42 -1.72 -42.24
C ARG A 321 23.68 -2.33 -41.05
N SER A 322 22.45 -1.89 -40.74
CA SER A 322 21.18 -1.90 -41.51
C SER A 322 20.47 -3.26 -41.50
N GLN A 323 19.17 -3.17 -41.17
CA GLN A 323 18.05 -4.08 -41.46
C GLN A 323 17.55 -4.98 -40.29
N PRO A 324 16.27 -5.44 -40.32
CA PRO A 324 15.09 -4.60 -40.14
C PRO A 324 13.98 -5.26 -39.26
N VAL A 325 12.95 -4.46 -38.99
CA VAL A 325 11.50 -4.77 -38.98
C VAL A 325 11.09 -6.23 -39.23
N ILE A 326 10.18 -6.76 -38.39
CA ILE A 326 8.91 -7.42 -38.78
C ILE A 326 7.99 -7.54 -37.55
N SER A 327 6.76 -7.07 -37.70
CA SER A 327 5.63 -7.19 -36.78
C SER A 327 4.66 -8.31 -37.28
N PRO A 328 3.46 -8.52 -36.71
CA PRO A 328 2.93 -9.85 -36.36
C PRO A 328 2.02 -10.50 -37.41
N ARG A 329 1.74 -11.80 -37.24
CA ARG A 329 0.61 -12.56 -37.84
C ARG A 329 0.22 -13.66 -36.82
N VAL A 330 -0.98 -13.69 -36.23
CA VAL A 330 -2.33 -14.01 -36.77
C VAL A 330 -2.40 -15.31 -37.56
N ARG A 331 -3.03 -16.34 -36.95
CA ARG A 331 -3.96 -17.36 -37.53
C ARG A 331 -4.50 -18.19 -36.36
N ARG A 332 -5.79 -18.13 -35.97
CA ARG A 332 -7.00 -18.77 -36.55
C ARG A 332 -6.85 -20.25 -36.95
N ARG A 333 -7.48 -21.14 -36.17
CA ARG A 333 -8.47 -22.19 -36.53
C ARG A 333 -8.73 -23.04 -35.28
N ALA A 334 -9.93 -23.04 -34.69
CA ALA A 334 -11.14 -23.77 -35.11
C ALA A 334 -10.93 -25.29 -35.17
N SER A 335 -11.56 -26.05 -34.26
CA SER A 335 -12.78 -26.85 -34.52
C SER A 335 -12.85 -28.12 -33.66
N THR A 336 -14.05 -28.36 -33.08
CA THR A 336 -14.70 -29.68 -32.82
C THR A 336 -14.04 -30.61 -31.79
N ARG A 337 -14.73 -31.36 -30.90
CA ARG A 337 -15.91 -32.22 -31.12
C ARG A 337 -16.43 -32.81 -29.78
N TRP A 338 -17.75 -32.67 -29.56
CA TRP A 338 -18.76 -33.58 -28.97
C TRP A 338 -18.48 -34.69 -27.93
N SER A 339 -19.44 -34.76 -26.97
CA SER A 339 -20.14 -35.92 -26.34
C SER A 339 -19.33 -36.81 -25.38
N ARG A 340 -19.86 -37.35 -24.27
CA ARG A 340 -21.22 -37.70 -23.83
C ARG A 340 -21.41 -37.42 -22.35
#